data_AF-A0A1V5LDA8-F1
#
_entry.id   AF-A0A1V5LDA8-F1
#
_cell.length_a   1.000
_cell.length_b   1.000
_cell.length_c   1.000
_cell.angle_alpha   90.00
_cell.angle_beta   90.00
_cell.angle_gamma   90.00
#
_symmetry.space_group_name_H-M   'P 1'
#
loop_
_entity.id
_entity.type
_entity.pdbx_description
1 polymer ?
#
loop_
_entity_poly.entity_id
_entity_poly.type
_entity_poly.pdbx_seq_one_letter_code
_entity_poly.pdbx_strand_id
1 'polypeptide(L)'
;MTLRHPRDGGRVQAQFPLTEQALGASGIARGEHIIDPRRRRPARTPLAVWVAASSATEADGWSTAFMVMSGTAVRSCIGEKQVTRALILGRDGSLTALP
;
A
#
# COMPACT_ATOMS: atom_id res chain seq x y z
N MET A 1 -6.81 -5.31 12.45
CA MET A 1 -5.89 -6.00 11.51
C MET A 1 -4.45 -5.55 11.79
N THR A 2 -3.45 -6.43 11.72
CA THR A 2 -2.06 -6.12 12.10
C THR A 2 -1.19 -5.99 10.86
N LEU A 3 -0.54 -4.85 10.68
CA LEU A 3 0.31 -4.54 9.53
C LEU A 3 1.77 -4.79 9.92
N ARG A 4 2.50 -5.56 9.12
CA ARG A 4 3.84 -6.04 9.46
C ARG A 4 4.88 -5.59 8.45
N HIS A 5 6.10 -5.40 8.90
CA HIS A 5 7.21 -5.09 8.04
C HIS A 5 7.49 -6.26 7.07
N PRO A 6 7.64 -6.02 5.75
CA PRO A 6 7.74 -7.09 4.76
C PRO A 6 9.06 -7.87 4.78
N ARG A 7 10.08 -7.37 5.49
CA ARG A 7 11.43 -7.98 5.58
C ARG A 7 11.91 -8.28 6.99
N ASP A 8 11.11 -7.94 8.00
CA ASP A 8 11.50 -8.02 9.40
C ASP A 8 10.39 -8.79 10.11
N GLY A 9 10.54 -10.13 10.08
CA GLY A 9 9.51 -11.19 10.17
C GLY A 9 8.64 -11.25 11.42
N GLY A 10 8.48 -10.14 12.13
CA GLY A 10 7.57 -9.98 13.24
C GLY A 10 7.27 -8.51 13.57
N ARG A 11 8.07 -7.55 13.07
CA ARG A 11 7.94 -6.14 13.42
C ARG A 11 6.60 -5.58 12.95
N VAL A 12 5.73 -5.29 13.91
CA VAL A 12 4.46 -4.62 13.68
C VAL A 12 4.74 -3.17 13.31
N GLN A 13 4.20 -2.73 12.17
CA GLN A 13 4.27 -1.34 11.72
C GLN A 13 3.09 -0.53 12.25
N ALA A 14 1.90 -1.14 12.26
CA ALA A 14 0.68 -0.51 12.76
C ALA A 14 -0.39 -1.54 13.07
N GLN A 15 -1.36 -1.14 13.88
CA GLN A 15 -2.66 -1.80 13.98
C GLN A 15 -3.71 -0.94 13.30
N PHE A 16 -4.55 -1.58 12.51
CA PHE A 16 -5.55 -0.92 11.69
C PHE A 16 -6.95 -1.43 12.07
N PRO A 17 -7.80 -0.61 12.71
CA PRO A 17 -9.19 -0.99 12.96
C PRO A 17 -9.95 -0.99 11.63
N LEU A 18 -10.68 -2.08 11.37
CA LEU A 18 -11.51 -2.25 10.18
C LEU A 18 -12.94 -2.54 10.65
N THR A 19 -13.89 -1.79 10.11
CA THR A 19 -15.32 -2.01 10.29
C THR A 19 -15.95 -1.83 8.92
N GLU A 20 -16.66 -2.85 8.41
CA GLU A 20 -17.36 -2.78 7.10
C GLU A 20 -16.42 -2.39 5.93
N GLN A 21 -15.14 -2.78 6.01
CA GLN A 21 -14.10 -2.43 5.04
C GLN A 21 -13.20 -3.62 4.75
N ALA A 22 -12.68 -3.67 3.54
CA ALA A 22 -11.61 -4.58 3.17
C ALA A 22 -10.25 -3.90 3.26
N LEU A 23 -9.21 -4.70 3.48
CA LEU A 23 -7.83 -4.24 3.47
C LEU A 23 -7.00 -5.05 2.46
N GLY A 24 -6.39 -4.35 1.52
CA GLY A 24 -5.44 -4.88 0.55
C GLY A 24 -4.02 -4.54 0.97
N ALA A 25 -3.08 -5.44 0.65
CA ALA A 25 -1.68 -5.28 1.00
C ALA A 25 -0.80 -5.69 -0.18
N SER A 26 0.07 -4.78 -0.58
CA SER A 26 1.09 -5.02 -1.62
C SER A 26 2.47 -4.69 -1.07
N GLY A 27 3.49 -5.39 -1.52
CA GLY A 27 4.83 -5.17 -1.02
C GLY A 27 5.83 -6.20 -1.49
N ILE A 28 7.08 -6.02 -1.06
CA ILE A 28 8.22 -6.79 -1.56
C ILE A 28 8.45 -8.12 -0.82
N ALA A 29 7.51 -8.55 0.02
CA ALA A 29 7.63 -9.79 0.78
C ALA A 29 7.80 -11.03 -0.13
N ARG A 30 7.30 -10.95 -1.37
CA ARG A 30 7.45 -11.98 -2.41
C ARG A 30 8.49 -11.59 -3.48
N GLY A 31 9.49 -10.79 -3.10
CA GLY A 31 10.47 -10.23 -4.04
C GLY A 31 9.90 -9.09 -4.91
N GLU A 32 10.68 -8.65 -5.90
CA GLU A 32 10.37 -7.49 -6.76
C GLU A 32 9.43 -7.84 -7.94
N HIS A 33 8.26 -8.40 -7.63
CA HIS A 33 7.30 -8.92 -8.62
C HIS A 33 6.28 -7.89 -9.13
N ILE A 34 6.18 -6.74 -8.47
CA ILE A 34 5.28 -5.64 -8.89
C ILE A 34 6.02 -4.81 -9.94
N ILE A 35 5.44 -4.71 -11.14
CA ILE A 35 6.08 -4.07 -12.30
C ILE A 35 5.51 -2.66 -12.50
N ASP A 36 6.38 -1.66 -12.67
CA ASP A 36 5.98 -0.34 -13.14
C ASP A 36 5.73 -0.39 -14.66
N PRO A 37 4.47 -0.28 -15.12
CA PRO A 37 4.13 -0.47 -16.53
C PRO A 37 4.78 0.59 -17.45
N ARG A 38 5.10 1.78 -16.93
CA ARG A 38 5.75 2.85 -17.70
C ARG A 38 7.20 2.54 -18.05
N ARG A 39 7.86 1.74 -17.19
CA ARG A 39 9.29 1.42 -17.30
C ARG A 39 9.54 -0.04 -17.68
N ARG A 40 8.52 -0.91 -17.60
CA ARG A 40 8.62 -2.36 -17.80
C ARG A 40 9.69 -3.01 -16.92
N ARG A 41 9.81 -2.50 -15.69
CA ARG A 41 10.79 -2.93 -14.69
C ARG A 41 10.12 -2.98 -13.32
N PRO A 42 10.68 -3.71 -12.34
CA PRO A 42 10.12 -3.72 -11.00
C PRO A 42 9.96 -2.32 -10.41
N ALA A 43 8.89 -2.13 -9.65
CA ALA A 43 8.60 -0.89 -8.94
C ALA A 43 9.73 -0.57 -7.96
N ARG A 44 10.27 0.64 -8.04
CA ARG A 44 11.33 1.11 -7.12
C ARG A 44 10.77 1.68 -5.82
N THR A 45 9.46 1.78 -5.72
CA THR A 45 8.72 2.51 -4.70
C THR A 45 7.92 1.53 -3.83
N PRO A 46 7.45 2.02 -2.68
CA PRO A 46 7.68 1.60 -1.27
C PRO A 46 8.09 0.13 -0.95
N LEU A 47 8.40 -0.17 0.31
CA LEU A 47 8.59 -1.55 0.79
C LEU A 47 7.24 -2.29 0.86
N ALA A 48 6.21 -1.59 1.32
CA ALA A 48 4.85 -2.10 1.43
C ALA A 48 3.84 -0.96 1.40
N VAL A 49 2.63 -1.28 0.93
CA VAL A 49 1.45 -0.43 0.95
C VAL A 49 0.27 -1.24 1.46
N TRP A 50 -0.50 -0.64 2.36
CA TRP A 50 -1.79 -1.13 2.79
C TRP A 50 -2.86 -0.12 2.42
N VAL A 51 -3.98 -0.60 1.89
CA VAL A 51 -5.12 0.24 1.50
C VAL A 51 -6.39 -0.32 2.09
N ALA A 52 -7.19 0.53 2.73
CA ALA A 52 -8.55 0.22 3.14
C ALA A 52 -9.54 0.80 2.12
N ALA A 53 -10.53 0.01 1.74
CA ALA A 53 -11.58 0.39 0.80
C ALA A 53 -12.90 -0.35 1.11
N SER A 54 -13.98 0.02 0.42
CA SER A 54 -15.31 -0.61 0.59
C SER A 54 -15.35 -2.08 0.14
N SER A 55 -14.44 -2.48 -0.76
CA SER A 55 -14.36 -3.85 -1.28
C SER A 55 -12.94 -4.38 -1.36
N ALA A 56 -12.80 -5.71 -1.29
CA ALA A 56 -11.49 -6.38 -1.40
C ALA A 56 -10.85 -6.14 -2.78
N THR A 57 -11.65 -6.10 -3.84
CA THR A 57 -11.20 -5.82 -5.20
C THR A 57 -10.55 -4.44 -5.31
N GLU A 58 -11.21 -3.41 -4.76
CA GLU A 58 -10.63 -2.06 -4.76
C GLU A 58 -9.39 -1.99 -3.88
N ALA A 59 -9.44 -2.58 -2.68
CA ALA A 59 -8.31 -2.55 -1.76
C ALA A 59 -7.06 -3.21 -2.35
N ASP A 60 -7.22 -4.35 -3.03
CA ASP A 60 -6.13 -5.07 -3.72
C ASP A 60 -5.55 -4.25 -4.88
N GLY A 61 -6.42 -3.77 -5.78
CA GLY A 61 -6.03 -2.98 -6.95
C GLY A 61 -5.31 -1.68 -6.57
N TRP A 62 -5.85 -0.93 -5.61
CA TRP A 62 -5.22 0.31 -5.14
C TRP A 62 -3.92 0.08 -4.40
N SER A 63 -3.82 -0.98 -3.59
CA SER A 63 -2.54 -1.32 -2.93
C SER A 63 -1.44 -1.59 -3.95
N THR A 64 -1.76 -2.26 -5.06
CA THR A 64 -0.82 -2.50 -6.16
C THR A 64 -0.48 -1.22 -6.91
N ALA A 65 -1.48 -0.39 -7.24
CA ALA A 65 -1.26 0.87 -7.95
C ALA A 65 -0.38 1.83 -7.13
N PHE A 66 -0.59 1.91 -5.82
CA PHE A 66 0.18 2.80 -4.94
C PHE A 66 1.64 2.34 -4.76
N MET A 67 1.98 1.08 -5.05
CA MET A 67 3.38 0.65 -5.13
C MET A 67 4.13 1.30 -6.29
N VAL A 68 3.45 1.77 -7.36
CA VAL A 68 4.08 2.38 -8.54
C VAL A 68 3.87 3.89 -8.66
N MET A 69 2.90 4.45 -7.95
CA MET A 69 2.54 5.87 -8.04
C MET A 69 3.44 6.75 -7.17
N SER A 70 3.63 7.99 -7.60
CA SER A 70 4.25 9.03 -6.76
C SER A 70 3.32 9.42 -5.62
N GLY A 71 3.87 9.87 -4.49
CA GLY A 71 3.05 10.31 -3.34
C GLY A 71 2.02 11.41 -3.65
N THR A 72 2.29 12.30 -4.60
CA THR A 72 1.32 13.30 -5.09
C THR A 72 0.13 12.64 -5.77
N ALA A 73 0.40 11.76 -6.75
CA ALA A 73 -0.65 11.00 -7.45
C ALA A 73 -1.46 10.10 -6.51
N VAL A 74 -0.84 9.48 -5.50
CA VAL A 74 -1.56 8.71 -4.47
C VAL A 74 -2.56 9.61 -3.72
N ARG A 75 -2.11 10.78 -3.26
CA ARG A 75 -3.00 11.73 -2.57
C ARG A 75 -4.17 12.19 -3.43
N SER A 76 -3.95 12.43 -4.72
CA SER A 76 -5.04 12.75 -5.66
C SER A 76 -6.05 11.61 -5.79
N CYS A 77 -5.59 10.36 -5.86
CA CYS A 77 -6.51 9.21 -5.97
C CYS A 77 -7.35 8.99 -4.72
N ILE A 78 -6.80 9.21 -3.54
CA ILE A 78 -7.54 9.06 -2.29
C ILE A 78 -8.71 10.04 -2.21
N GLY A 79 -8.50 11.30 -2.57
CA GLY A 79 -9.54 12.34 -2.49
C GLY A 79 -10.72 12.15 -3.47
N GLU A 80 -10.56 11.33 -4.51
CA GLU A 80 -11.54 11.16 -5.58
C GLU A 80 -12.21 9.77 -5.60
N LYS A 81 -11.77 8.81 -4.76
CA LYS A 81 -12.14 7.39 -4.88
C LYS A 81 -12.59 6.79 -3.56
N GLN A 82 -13.13 5.57 -3.60
CA GLN A 82 -13.56 4.77 -2.45
C GLN A 82 -12.40 4.25 -1.55
N VAL A 83 -11.21 4.83 -1.66
CA VAL A 83 -10.10 4.56 -0.73
C VAL A 83 -10.36 5.37 0.52
N THR A 84 -10.51 4.70 1.65
CA THR A 84 -10.85 5.33 2.92
C THR A 84 -9.67 5.54 3.84
N ARG A 85 -8.52 4.92 3.52
CA ARG A 85 -7.23 5.12 4.17
C ARG A 85 -6.13 4.38 3.41
N ALA A 86 -4.91 4.91 3.46
CA ALA A 86 -3.72 4.19 3.01
C ALA A 86 -2.55 4.34 3.97
N LEU A 87 -1.70 3.32 4.06
CA LEU A 87 -0.46 3.33 4.81
C LEU A 87 0.68 2.91 3.90
N ILE A 88 1.73 3.73 3.82
CA ILE A 88 2.87 3.51 2.93
C ILE A 88 4.15 3.44 3.75
N LEU A 89 4.87 2.32 3.63
CA LEU A 89 6.18 2.13 4.24
C LEU A 89 7.28 2.38 3.19
N GLY A 90 7.99 3.50 3.30
CA GLY A 90 9.11 3.87 2.45
C GLY A 90 10.33 2.93 2.61
N ARG A 91 11.21 2.93 1.61
CA ARG A 91 12.48 2.16 1.66
C ARG A 91 13.47 2.69 2.71
N ASP A 92 13.31 3.93 3.11
CA ASP A 92 14.02 4.58 4.23
C ASP A 92 13.41 4.22 5.60
N GLY A 93 12.34 3.42 5.63
CA GLY A 93 11.62 3.08 6.85
C GLY A 93 10.59 4.12 7.29
N SER A 94 10.41 5.22 6.54
CA SER A 94 9.37 6.19 6.81
C SER A 94 7.97 5.57 6.67
N LEU A 95 7.07 5.89 7.59
CA LEU A 95 5.69 5.43 7.55
C LEU A 95 4.77 6.62 7.30
N THR A 96 4.10 6.64 6.16
CA THR A 96 3.15 7.70 5.78
C THR A 96 1.73 7.15 5.85
N ALA A 97 0.91 7.72 6.72
CA ALA A 97 -0.52 7.46 6.77
C ALA A 97 -1.27 8.54 5.98
N LEU A 98 -2.18 8.11 5.11
CA LEU A 98 -3.07 8.97 4.35
C LEU A 98 -4.52 8.62 4.73
N PRO A 99 -5.41 9.62 4.79
CA PRO A 99 -6.84 9.41 4.98
C PRO A 99 -7.47 8.67 3.80
#